data_AF-J5K9S9-F1
#
_entry.id   AF-J5K9S9-F1
#
_cell.length_a   1.000
_cell.length_b   1.000
_cell.length_c   1.000
_cell.angle_alpha   90.00
_cell.angle_beta   90.00
_cell.angle_gamma   90.00
#
_symmetry.space_group_name_H-M   'P 1'
#
loop_
_entity.id
_entity.type
_entity.pdbx_description
1 polymer ?
#
loop_
_entity_poly.entity_id
_entity_poly.type
_entity_poly.pdbx_seq_one_letter_code
_entity_poly.pdbx_strand_id
1 'polypeptide(L)'
;MYMPKWYKDSSDYTKINLQAWDVYFMLKDLKSRLEFSAVRLKHAIRFHNSRQEKAELRFQQRILNEHLKQINQMLEKNEILRKWSFEKEHGVSCFDLDSYD
;
A
#
# COMPACT_ATOMS: atom_id res chain seq x y z
N MET A 1 0.99 -21.44 -5.39
CA MET A 1 2.20 -20.60 -5.48
C MET A 1 3.40 -21.49 -5.20
N TYR A 2 4.27 -21.72 -6.18
CA TYR A 2 5.46 -22.56 -5.99
C TYR A 2 6.52 -21.72 -5.26
N MET A 3 6.82 -22.07 -4.02
CA MET A 3 7.90 -21.43 -3.26
C MET A 3 9.21 -22.18 -3.53
N PRO A 4 10.31 -21.48 -3.81
CA PRO A 4 11.62 -22.10 -4.01
C PRO A 4 12.02 -22.98 -2.82
N LYS A 5 12.86 -24.01 -3.03
CA LYS A 5 13.31 -24.91 -1.95
C LYS A 5 13.89 -24.17 -0.75
N TRP A 6 14.70 -23.13 -1.00
CA TRP A 6 15.32 -22.33 0.06
C TRP A 6 14.31 -21.65 0.99
N TYR A 7 13.08 -21.40 0.54
CA TYR A 7 12.03 -20.79 1.36
C TYR A 7 11.55 -21.73 2.48
N LYS A 8 11.60 -23.05 2.28
CA LYS A 8 11.25 -23.99 3.34
C LYS A 8 12.26 -23.95 4.48
N ASP A 9 13.53 -23.86 4.10
CA ASP A 9 14.68 -23.88 5.00
C ASP A 9 15.01 -22.49 5.56
N SER A 10 14.35 -21.43 5.09
CA SER A 10 14.57 -20.07 5.57
C SER A 10 13.96 -19.84 6.96
N SER A 11 14.51 -18.85 7.68
CA SER A 11 13.97 -18.41 8.97
C SER A 11 12.53 -17.92 8.87
N ASP A 12 11.83 -17.92 9.99
CA ASP A 12 10.47 -17.36 10.07
C ASP A 12 10.46 -15.86 9.79
N TYR A 13 11.50 -15.13 10.20
CA TYR A 13 11.64 -13.70 9.90
C TYR A 13 11.80 -13.45 8.39
N THR A 14 12.58 -14.28 7.69
CA THR A 14 12.70 -14.21 6.23
C THR A 14 11.35 -14.44 5.56
N LYS A 15 10.58 -15.44 6.02
CA LYS A 15 9.25 -15.75 5.48
C LYS A 15 8.29 -14.57 5.70
N ILE A 16 8.27 -14.01 6.91
CA ILE A 16 7.46 -12.83 7.25
C ILE A 16 7.83 -11.63 6.37
N ASN A 17 9.13 -11.37 6.20
CA ASN A 17 9.59 -10.25 5.37
C ASN A 17 9.12 -10.38 3.92
N LEU A 18 9.24 -11.57 3.33
CA LEU A 18 8.77 -11.85 1.96
C LEU A 18 7.25 -11.66 1.83
N GLN A 19 6.47 -12.18 2.77
CA GLN A 19 5.02 -11.95 2.79
C GLN A 19 4.67 -10.47 2.95
N ALA A 20 5.44 -9.74 3.76
CA ALA A 20 5.24 -8.31 3.93
C ALA A 20 5.55 -7.54 2.63
N TRP A 21 6.56 -7.95 1.86
CA TRP A 21 6.80 -7.43 0.51
C TRP A 21 5.65 -7.71 -0.45
N ASP A 22 5.08 -8.91 -0.45
CA ASP A 22 3.91 -9.22 -1.29
C ASP A 22 2.74 -8.29 -0.96
N VAL A 23 2.46 -8.10 0.33
CA VAL A 23 1.42 -7.16 0.78
C VAL A 23 1.72 -5.72 0.37
N TYR A 24 2.98 -5.28 0.46
CA TYR A 24 3.40 -3.96 -0.01
C TYR A 24 3.05 -3.74 -1.48
N PHE A 25 3.42 -4.69 -2.36
CA PHE A 25 3.17 -4.56 -3.79
C PHE A 25 1.67 -4.55 -4.11
N MET A 26 0.89 -5.41 -3.47
CA MET A 26 -0.57 -5.41 -3.62
C MET A 26 -1.20 -4.08 -3.18
N LEU A 27 -0.75 -3.53 -2.05
CA LEU A 27 -1.24 -2.23 -1.56
C LEU A 27 -0.84 -1.08 -2.49
N LYS A 28 0.36 -1.10 -3.08
CA LYS A 28 0.81 -0.10 -4.05
C LYS A 28 0.02 -0.16 -5.36
N ASP A 29 -0.26 -1.35 -5.88
CA ASP A 29 -1.13 -1.51 -7.05
C ASP A 29 -2.54 -0.98 -6.77
N LEU A 30 -3.13 -1.39 -5.64
CA LEU A 30 -4.46 -0.95 -5.24
C LEU A 30 -4.52 0.57 -5.08
N LYS A 31 -3.52 1.17 -4.42
CA LYS A 31 -3.41 2.63 -4.28
C LYS A 31 -3.42 3.32 -5.64
N SER A 32 -2.59 2.86 -6.56
CA SER A 32 -2.43 3.46 -7.90
C SER A 32 -3.75 3.43 -8.69
N ARG A 33 -4.49 2.33 -8.61
CA ARG A 33 -5.81 2.17 -9.24
C ARG A 33 -6.86 3.12 -8.65
N LEU A 34 -6.84 3.33 -7.33
CA LEU A 34 -7.74 4.27 -6.67
C LEU A 34 -7.36 5.73 -6.95
N GLU A 35 -6.08 6.07 -7.05
CA GLU A 35 -5.62 7.40 -7.45
C GLU A 35 -6.08 7.75 -8.87
N PHE A 36 -5.97 6.80 -9.80
CA PHE A 36 -6.53 6.97 -11.15
C PHE A 36 -8.04 7.18 -11.12
N SER A 37 -8.75 6.43 -10.28
CA SER A 37 -10.19 6.57 -10.10
C SER A 37 -10.55 7.95 -9.53
N ALA A 38 -9.73 8.50 -8.63
CA ALA A 38 -9.93 9.83 -8.05
C ALA A 38 -9.79 10.93 -9.11
N VAL A 39 -8.85 10.79 -10.03
CA VAL A 39 -8.69 11.72 -11.17
C VAL A 39 -9.94 11.69 -12.06
N ARG A 40 -10.44 10.49 -12.40
CA ARG A 40 -11.66 10.34 -13.19
C ARG A 40 -12.88 10.95 -12.50
N LEU A 41 -12.98 10.78 -11.18
CA LEU A 41 -14.08 11.32 -10.41
C LEU A 41 -14.05 12.86 -10.34
N LYS A 42 -12.87 13.45 -10.15
CA LYS A 42 -12.67 14.91 -10.22
C LYS A 42 -13.09 15.47 -11.58
N HIS A 43 -12.73 14.78 -12.65
CA HIS A 43 -13.17 15.13 -14.00
C HIS A 43 -14.70 15.08 -14.12
N ALA A 44 -15.33 13.97 -13.71
CA ALA A 44 -16.79 13.83 -13.74
C ALA A 44 -17.51 14.93 -12.95
N ILE A 45 -17.04 15.25 -11.74
CA ILE A 45 -17.63 16.32 -10.91
C ILE A 45 -17.55 17.68 -11.60
N ARG A 46 -16.44 17.96 -12.31
CA ARG A 46 -16.23 19.24 -12.99
C ARG A 46 -17.18 19.42 -14.17
N PHE A 47 -17.38 18.37 -14.96
CA PHE A 47 -18.07 18.45 -16.24
C PHE A 47 -19.54 17.98 -16.23
N HIS A 48 -20.02 17.36 -15.15
CA HIS A 48 -21.46 17.10 -15.03
C HIS A 48 -22.25 18.41 -14.91
N ASN A 49 -23.50 18.42 -15.36
CA ASN A 49 -24.39 19.59 -15.26
C ASN A 49 -25.42 19.46 -14.14
N SER A 50 -25.82 18.24 -13.77
CA SER A 50 -26.80 18.00 -12.72
C SER A 50 -26.24 18.24 -11.32
N ARG A 51 -27.00 18.97 -10.49
CA ARG A 51 -26.67 19.18 -9.08
C ARG A 51 -26.74 17.89 -8.27
N GLN A 52 -27.71 17.03 -8.56
CA GLN A 52 -27.90 15.75 -7.86
C GLN A 52 -26.75 14.79 -8.17
N GLU A 53 -26.40 14.64 -9.45
CA GLU A 53 -25.28 13.78 -9.86
C GLU A 53 -23.95 14.27 -9.28
N LYS A 54 -23.72 15.59 -9.24
CA LYS A 54 -22.53 16.16 -8.58
C LYS A 54 -22.47 15.82 -7.08
N ALA A 55 -23.62 15.80 -6.39
CA ALA A 55 -23.65 15.45 -4.97
C ALA A 55 -23.28 13.98 -4.76
N GLU A 56 -23.81 13.08 -5.59
CA GLU A 56 -23.48 11.66 -5.58
C GLU A 56 -22.00 11.42 -5.88
N LEU A 57 -21.46 12.06 -6.94
CA LEU A 57 -20.04 11.97 -7.26
C LEU A 57 -19.16 12.51 -6.12
N ARG A 58 -19.55 13.59 -5.44
CA ARG A 58 -18.82 14.09 -4.26
C ARG A 58 -18.86 13.10 -3.09
N PHE A 59 -19.95 12.36 -2.92
CA PHE A 59 -20.05 11.30 -1.91
C PHE A 59 -19.09 10.15 -2.24
N GLN A 60 -19.06 9.70 -3.49
CA GLN A 60 -18.11 8.69 -3.97
C GLN A 60 -16.65 9.15 -3.79
N GLN A 61 -16.35 10.44 -4.01
CA GLN A 61 -15.01 10.99 -3.76
C GLN A 61 -14.60 10.87 -2.29
N ARG A 62 -15.53 11.08 -1.34
CA ARG A 62 -15.24 10.95 0.09
C ARG A 62 -14.93 9.50 0.48
N ILE A 63 -15.71 8.55 -0.02
CA ILE A 63 -15.46 7.12 0.19
C ILE A 63 -14.07 6.74 -0.35
N LEU A 64 -13.77 7.16 -1.58
CA LEU A 64 -12.49 6.89 -2.22
C LEU A 64 -11.31 7.48 -1.43
N ASN A 65 -11.45 8.70 -0.92
CA ASN A 65 -10.43 9.35 -0.10
C ASN A 65 -10.19 8.58 1.21
N GLU A 66 -11.24 8.05 1.84
CA GLU A 66 -11.09 7.25 3.06
C GLU A 66 -10.37 5.93 2.77
N HIS A 67 -10.67 5.26 1.65
CA HIS A 67 -9.94 4.07 1.24
C HIS A 67 -8.45 4.36 0.95
N LEU A 68 -8.14 5.46 0.26
CA LEU A 68 -6.74 5.88 0.05
C LEU A 68 -6.01 6.11 1.38
N LYS A 69 -6.69 6.73 2.35
CA LYS A 69 -6.14 6.94 3.70
C LYS A 69 -5.87 5.62 4.40
N GLN A 70 -6.81 4.68 4.37
CA GLN A 70 -6.64 3.34 4.96
C GLN A 70 -5.48 2.59 4.32
N ILE A 71 -5.33 2.66 2.99
CA ILE A 71 -4.22 2.04 2.27
C ILE A 71 -2.87 2.65 2.69
N ASN A 72 -2.79 3.98 2.85
CA ASN A 72 -1.57 4.62 3.33
C ASN A 72 -1.20 4.14 4.75
N GLN A 73 -2.18 4.05 5.66
CA GLN A 73 -1.95 3.51 7.00
C GLN A 73 -1.49 2.04 6.97
N MET A 74 -2.03 1.23 6.06
CA MET A 74 -1.59 -0.15 5.89
C MET A 74 -0.17 -0.24 5.31
N LEU A 75 0.19 0.65 4.38
CA LEU A 75 1.56 0.74 3.85
C LEU A 75 2.57 1.10 4.94
N GLU A 76 2.25 2.07 5.80
CA GLU A 76 3.10 2.45 6.95
C GLU A 76 3.30 1.28 7.91
N LYS A 77 2.21 0.59 8.30
CA LYS A 77 2.29 -0.60 9.17
C LYS A 77 3.10 -1.74 8.52
N ASN A 78 2.94 -1.93 7.22
CA ASN A 78 3.68 -2.95 6.47
C ASN A 78 5.18 -2.62 6.39
N GLU A 79 5.54 -1.35 6.22
CA GLU A 79 6.93 -0.90 6.26
C GLU A 79 7.57 -1.17 7.62
N ILE A 80 6.87 -0.86 8.72
CA ILE A 80 7.32 -1.17 10.09
C ILE A 80 7.57 -2.67 10.25
N LEU A 81 6.65 -3.52 9.77
CA LEU A 81 6.80 -4.97 9.84
C LEU A 81 8.01 -5.47 9.04
N ARG A 82 8.26 -4.90 7.87
CA ARG A 82 9.44 -5.23 7.05
C ARG A 82 10.74 -4.83 7.72
N LYS A 83 10.83 -3.61 8.25
CA LYS A 83 11.99 -3.13 9.02
C LYS A 83 12.27 -4.06 10.20
N TRP A 84 11.24 -4.32 11.01
CA TRP A 84 11.34 -5.19 12.19
C TRP A 84 11.78 -6.62 11.83
N SER A 85 11.18 -7.24 10.81
CA SER A 85 11.54 -8.61 10.41
C SER A 85 12.95 -8.68 9.83
N PHE A 86 13.39 -7.66 9.09
CA PHE A 86 14.75 -7.56 8.59
C PHE A 86 15.76 -7.39 9.74
N GLU A 87 15.51 -6.48 10.68
CA GLU A 87 16.35 -6.28 11.86
C GLU A 87 16.48 -7.55 12.71
N LYS A 88 15.39 -8.32 12.86
CA LYS A 88 15.42 -9.58 13.60
C LYS A 88 16.27 -10.65 12.93
N GLU A 89 16.34 -10.64 11.60
CA GLU A 89 17.16 -11.58 10.85
C GLU A 89 18.65 -11.16 10.79
N HIS A 90 18.92 -9.87 10.62
CA HIS A 90 20.25 -9.37 10.24
C HIS A 90 20.91 -8.46 11.29
N GLY A 91 20.23 -8.09 12.37
CA GLY A 91 20.74 -7.27 13.47
C GLY A 91 20.80 -5.76 13.20
N VAL A 92 20.70 -5.34 11.94
CA VAL A 92 20.60 -3.93 11.51
C VAL A 92 19.59 -3.83 10.37
N SER A 93 18.78 -2.79 10.33
CA SER A 93 17.84 -2.55 9.24
C SER A 93 18.60 -2.14 7.97
N CYS A 94 18.35 -2.80 6.84
CA CYS A 94 18.84 -2.32 5.54
C CYS A 94 18.20 -0.98 5.11
N PHE A 95 17.16 -0.54 5.81
CA PHE A 95 16.48 0.74 5.60
C PHE A 95 17.08 1.88 6.44
N ASP A 96 18.05 1.59 7.33
CA ASP A 96 18.77 2.61 8.10
C ASP A 96 20.04 3.09 7.38
N LEU A 97 20.44 2.42 6.29
CA LEU A 97 21.62 2.77 5.50
C LEU A 97 21.45 4.09 4.72
N ASP A 98 20.22 4.58 4.55
CA ASP A 98 19.90 5.88 3.93
C ASP A 98 19.99 7.06 4.92
N SER A 99 20.40 6.82 6.18
CA SER A 99 20.54 7.87 7.22
C SER A 99 21.96 8.42 7.39
N TYR A 100 22.90 7.94 6.59
CA TYR A 100 24.28 8.45 6.51
C TYR A 100 24.50 9.18 5.18
N ASP A 101 23.83 10.32 4.99
CA ASP A 101 24.24 11.40 4.07
C ASP A 101 23.66 12.75 4.56
#